data_AF-F9VNQ2-F1
#
_entry.id   AF-F9VNQ2-F1
#
_cell.length_a   1.000
_cell.length_b   1.000
_cell.length_c   1.000
_cell.angle_alpha   90.00
_cell.angle_beta   90.00
_cell.angle_gamma   90.00
#
_symmetry.space_group_name_H-M   'P 1'
#
loop_
_entity.id
_entity.type
_entity.pdbx_description
1 polymer ?
#
loop_
_entity_poly.entity_id
_entity_poly.type
_entity_poly.pdbx_seq_one_letter_code
_entity_poly.pdbx_strand_id
1 'polypeptide(L)'
;MRHLTQENRLEVIKTYIYHELSSLTPNSIFPKIDNLVNECKSAKNSNDNIIIEKCKEIYDLFYGLSLIYKRKFIAREVTAETCEWNYYGDGIPLKKLILTTNIDSYTEKNSCNCQKINWMKCQAIIQSCNTCLIKTIAANALSDNSLKNTLINNGKNYCKKGRNIDDPIIVIKCPDIPDFYDFYVILDGNGRALYKLYDKNFNSSEKIPAYVGECKGNPKNFYVPEGMYHFIEEIKNGNYAEIINKIIEILNKSTEKAKP
;
A
#
# COMPACT_ATOMS: atom_id res chain seq x y z
N MET A 1 -10.25 -3.60 19.63
CA MET A 1 -9.14 -2.91 18.91
C MET A 1 -7.80 -3.65 18.89
N ARG A 2 -7.67 -4.81 19.56
CA ARG A 2 -6.38 -5.54 19.71
C ARG A 2 -5.63 -5.83 18.42
N HIS A 3 -6.32 -6.08 17.31
CA HIS A 3 -5.70 -6.36 16.01
C HIS A 3 -4.79 -5.22 15.51
N LEU A 4 -4.99 -3.98 15.97
CA LEU A 4 -4.17 -2.82 15.60
C LEU A 4 -2.75 -2.88 16.20
N THR A 5 -2.56 -3.68 17.25
CA THR A 5 -1.27 -3.85 17.92
C THR A 5 -0.47 -5.04 17.37
N GLN A 6 -0.98 -5.74 16.35
CA GLN A 6 -0.32 -6.88 15.74
C GLN A 6 0.99 -6.47 15.09
N GLU A 7 2.06 -7.18 15.41
CA GLU A 7 3.42 -6.84 14.98
C GLU A 7 3.56 -6.79 13.46
N ASN A 8 3.19 -7.86 12.75
CA ASN A 8 3.28 -7.90 11.28
C ASN A 8 2.53 -6.75 10.61
N ARG A 9 1.39 -6.34 11.19
CA ARG A 9 0.58 -5.23 10.69
C ARG A 9 1.27 -3.89 10.89
N LEU A 10 1.87 -3.68 12.07
CA LEU A 10 2.65 -2.48 12.35
C LEU A 10 3.88 -2.40 11.46
N GLU A 11 4.51 -3.52 11.09
CA GLU A 11 5.62 -3.53 10.13
C GLU A 11 5.17 -3.18 8.70
N VAL A 12 3.97 -3.61 8.27
CA VAL A 12 3.36 -3.16 7.00
C VAL A 12 3.14 -1.65 7.00
N ILE A 13 2.55 -1.12 8.07
CA ILE A 13 2.29 0.32 8.24
C ILE A 13 3.59 1.10 8.21
N LYS A 14 4.58 0.67 9.01
CA LYS A 14 5.91 1.27 9.08
C LYS A 14 6.56 1.32 7.71
N THR A 15 6.61 0.18 7.02
CA THR A 15 7.19 0.08 5.66
C THR A 15 6.52 1.06 4.71
N TYR A 16 5.19 1.11 4.70
CA TYR A 16 4.44 2.04 3.86
C TYR A 16 4.77 3.50 4.18
N ILE A 17 4.78 3.88 5.46
CA ILE A 17 5.07 5.25 5.89
C ILE A 17 6.47 5.67 5.44
N TYR A 18 7.49 4.85 5.71
CA TYR A 18 8.86 5.15 5.29
C TYR A 18 8.95 5.32 3.76
N HIS A 19 8.31 4.43 3.01
CA HIS A 19 8.31 4.50 1.55
C HIS A 19 7.75 5.83 1.02
N GLU A 20 6.57 6.22 1.51
CA GLU A 20 5.91 7.45 1.04
C GLU A 20 6.64 8.70 1.54
N LEU A 21 7.13 8.71 2.79
CA LEU A 21 7.88 9.85 3.32
C LEU A 21 9.23 10.04 2.63
N SER A 22 9.96 8.97 2.31
CA SER A 22 11.19 9.04 1.52
C SER A 22 10.94 9.53 0.10
N SER A 23 9.75 9.28 -0.45
CA SER A 23 9.33 9.80 -1.75
C SER A 23 9.01 11.30 -1.72
N LEU A 24 8.51 11.81 -0.59
CA LEU A 24 8.21 13.24 -0.38
C LEU A 24 9.43 14.06 0.05
N THR A 25 10.30 13.47 0.87
CA THR A 25 11.47 14.13 1.45
C THR A 25 12.70 13.23 1.36
N PRO A 26 13.35 13.19 0.17
CA PRO A 26 14.55 12.38 -0.03
C PRO A 26 15.65 12.75 0.98
N ASN A 27 16.32 11.74 1.55
CA ASN A 27 17.39 11.86 2.56
C ASN A 27 16.98 12.26 3.99
N SER A 28 15.67 12.33 4.29
CA SER A 28 15.19 12.51 5.66
C SER A 28 15.17 11.20 6.44
N ILE A 29 15.50 11.26 7.73
CA ILE A 29 15.36 10.14 8.67
C ILE A 29 14.14 10.42 9.55
N PHE A 30 13.32 9.41 9.80
CA PHE A 30 12.09 9.54 10.58
C PHE A 30 12.14 8.69 11.86
N PRO A 31 13.04 8.97 12.82
CA PRO A 31 13.22 8.15 14.03
C PRO A 31 11.94 8.11 14.90
N LYS A 32 11.05 9.09 14.75
CA LYS A 32 9.76 9.12 15.45
C LYS A 32 8.84 7.96 15.05
N ILE A 33 8.96 7.44 13.82
CA ILE A 33 8.09 6.35 13.36
C ILE A 33 8.31 5.08 14.19
N ASP A 34 9.57 4.77 14.52
CA ASP A 34 9.91 3.64 15.40
C ASP A 34 9.31 3.81 16.80
N ASN A 35 9.36 5.02 17.36
CA ASN A 35 8.76 5.32 18.65
C ASN A 35 7.24 5.12 18.63
N LEU A 36 6.57 5.66 17.61
CA LEU A 36 5.11 5.49 17.44
C LEU A 36 4.72 4.01 17.30
N VAL A 37 5.48 3.23 16.53
CA VAL A 37 5.27 1.78 16.40
C VAL A 37 5.46 1.08 17.74
N ASN A 38 6.50 1.41 18.50
CA ASN A 38 6.77 0.81 19.81
C ASN A 38 5.69 1.16 20.85
N GLU A 39 5.17 2.38 20.81
CA GLU A 39 4.03 2.78 21.64
C GLU A 39 2.80 1.92 21.35
N CYS A 40 2.50 1.66 20.07
CA CYS A 40 1.42 0.74 19.68
C CYS A 40 1.66 -0.69 20.18
N LYS A 41 2.87 -1.23 19.99
CA LYS A 41 3.25 -2.58 20.44
C LYS A 41 3.07 -2.72 21.96
N SER A 42 3.42 -1.68 22.72
CA SER A 42 3.29 -1.68 24.19
C SER A 42 1.84 -1.77 24.68
N ALA A 43 0.87 -1.32 23.88
CA ALA A 43 -0.55 -1.31 24.23
C ALA A 43 -1.27 -2.65 23.95
N LYS A 44 -0.57 -3.69 23.47
CA LYS A 44 -1.17 -4.97 23.01
C LYS A 44 -2.13 -5.63 24.02
N ASN A 45 -1.81 -5.56 25.31
CA ASN A 45 -2.60 -6.16 26.38
C ASN A 45 -3.50 -5.16 27.13
N SER A 46 -3.56 -3.92 26.65
CA SER A 46 -4.36 -2.85 27.26
C SER A 46 -5.83 -2.94 26.83
N ASN A 47 -6.67 -2.13 27.46
CA ASN A 47 -8.05 -1.94 27.03
C ASN A 47 -8.12 -1.14 25.71
N ASP A 48 -9.29 -1.17 25.06
CA ASP A 48 -9.46 -0.56 23.74
C ASP A 48 -9.22 0.97 23.73
N ASN A 49 -9.53 1.68 24.82
CA ASN A 49 -9.29 3.13 24.90
C ASN A 49 -7.79 3.46 24.88
N ILE A 50 -6.99 2.72 25.64
CA ILE A 50 -5.52 2.89 25.66
C ILE A 50 -4.93 2.51 24.30
N ILE A 51 -5.43 1.45 23.66
CA ILE A 51 -4.99 1.06 22.32
C ILE A 51 -5.26 2.20 21.33
N ILE A 52 -6.47 2.77 21.33
CA ILE A 52 -6.83 3.89 20.44
C ILE A 52 -5.90 5.08 20.68
N GLU A 53 -5.70 5.47 21.94
CA GLU A 53 -4.84 6.61 22.29
C GLU A 53 -3.40 6.41 21.80
N LYS A 54 -2.79 5.25 22.12
CA LYS A 54 -1.40 4.94 21.77
C LYS A 54 -1.18 4.69 20.29
N CYS A 55 -2.20 4.21 19.58
CA CYS A 55 -2.10 3.93 18.16
C CYS A 55 -2.52 5.12 17.28
N LYS A 56 -3.15 6.15 17.85
CA LYS A 56 -3.76 7.24 17.07
C LYS A 56 -2.80 7.86 16.06
N GLU A 57 -1.62 8.31 16.50
CA GLU A 57 -0.70 9.08 15.65
C GLU A 57 -0.13 8.26 14.48
N ILE A 58 0.26 6.98 14.69
CA ILE A 58 0.81 6.17 13.59
C ILE A 58 -0.26 5.87 12.54
N TYR A 59 -1.50 5.63 12.97
CA TYR A 59 -2.59 5.34 12.07
C TYR A 59 -3.10 6.59 11.38
N ASP A 60 -3.14 7.75 12.05
CA ASP A 60 -3.42 9.05 11.42
C ASP A 60 -2.41 9.32 10.29
N LEU A 61 -1.11 9.10 10.54
CA LEU A 61 -0.06 9.26 9.54
C LEU A 61 -0.21 8.28 8.38
N PHE A 62 -0.42 7.00 8.68
CA PHE A 62 -0.64 5.96 7.66
C PHE A 62 -1.84 6.28 6.76
N TYR A 63 -2.96 6.71 7.35
CA TYR A 63 -4.16 7.10 6.62
C TYR A 63 -3.92 8.37 5.80
N GLY A 64 -3.30 9.40 6.36
CA GLY A 64 -2.98 10.65 5.67
C GLY A 64 -2.16 10.39 4.40
N LEU A 65 -1.07 9.61 4.53
CA LEU A 65 -0.24 9.22 3.39
C LEU A 65 -1.03 8.35 2.39
N SER A 66 -1.82 7.38 2.86
CA SER A 66 -2.66 6.55 1.99
C SER A 66 -3.65 7.38 1.16
N LEU A 67 -4.17 8.46 1.72
CA LEU A 67 -5.12 9.34 1.06
C LEU A 67 -4.46 10.27 0.03
N ILE A 68 -3.29 10.85 0.33
CA ILE A 68 -2.50 11.67 -0.63
C ILE A 68 -2.30 10.90 -1.94
N TYR A 69 -1.93 9.62 -1.84
CA TYR A 69 -1.66 8.79 -3.01
C TYR A 69 -2.91 8.11 -3.60
N LYS A 70 -4.11 8.48 -3.13
CA LYS A 70 -5.41 7.91 -3.52
C LYS A 70 -5.48 6.38 -3.34
N ARG A 71 -4.72 5.83 -2.39
CA ARG A 71 -4.63 4.41 -2.05
C ARG A 71 -5.51 4.02 -0.87
N LYS A 72 -6.64 4.69 -0.65
CA LYS A 72 -7.56 4.47 0.49
C LYS A 72 -7.91 3.00 0.80
N PHE A 73 -7.81 2.13 -0.19
CA PHE A 73 -8.03 0.70 -0.03
C PHE A 73 -6.95 0.02 0.84
N ILE A 74 -5.68 0.42 0.71
CA ILE A 74 -4.58 -0.16 1.51
C ILE A 74 -4.82 0.07 2.99
N ALA A 75 -5.24 1.28 3.37
CA ALA A 75 -5.53 1.63 4.75
C ALA A 75 -6.66 0.78 5.31
N ARG A 76 -7.76 0.64 4.56
CA ARG A 76 -8.92 -0.17 4.96
C ARG A 76 -8.56 -1.63 5.20
N GLU A 77 -7.80 -2.25 4.30
CA GLU A 77 -7.46 -3.68 4.42
C GLU A 77 -6.41 -3.93 5.50
N VAL A 78 -5.40 -3.07 5.61
CA VAL A 78 -4.36 -3.16 6.64
C VAL A 78 -4.96 -3.02 8.05
N THR A 79 -5.99 -2.19 8.22
CA THR A 79 -6.63 -2.00 9.53
C THR A 79 -7.79 -2.95 9.81
N ALA A 80 -8.23 -3.75 8.83
CA ALA A 80 -9.33 -4.69 9.02
C ALA A 80 -8.95 -5.82 9.99
N GLU A 81 -9.87 -6.17 10.89
CA GLU A 81 -9.70 -7.32 11.78
C GLU A 81 -9.64 -8.64 11.02
N THR A 82 -10.37 -8.72 9.91
CA THR A 82 -10.51 -9.92 9.07
C THR A 82 -9.31 -10.16 8.14
N CYS A 83 -8.29 -9.30 8.17
CA CYS A 83 -7.09 -9.41 7.35
C CYS A 83 -5.89 -9.82 8.21
N GLU A 84 -5.36 -11.02 7.94
CA GLU A 84 -4.14 -11.53 8.56
C GLU A 84 -2.93 -11.18 7.70
N TRP A 85 -1.89 -10.61 8.31
CA TRP A 85 -0.70 -10.15 7.60
C TRP A 85 0.51 -11.00 7.95
N ASN A 86 1.23 -11.44 6.93
CA ASN A 86 2.46 -12.23 7.06
C ASN A 86 3.56 -11.67 6.16
N TYR A 87 4.79 -11.75 6.64
CA TYR A 87 5.97 -11.40 5.85
C TYR A 87 6.55 -12.64 5.17
N TYR A 88 6.73 -12.55 3.85
CA TYR A 88 7.35 -13.56 3.03
C TYR A 88 8.72 -13.04 2.57
N GLY A 89 9.75 -13.25 3.41
CA GLY A 89 11.12 -12.81 3.15
C GLY A 89 11.76 -13.47 1.94
N ASP A 90 11.51 -14.77 1.74
CA ASP A 90 11.91 -15.49 0.52
C ASP A 90 11.12 -15.06 -0.72
N GLY A 91 10.09 -14.24 -0.51
CA GLY A 91 9.26 -13.64 -1.53
C GLY A 91 8.18 -14.54 -2.12
N ILE A 92 7.30 -13.90 -2.87
CA ILE A 92 6.26 -14.56 -3.67
C ILE A 92 6.67 -14.58 -5.14
N PRO A 93 6.34 -15.64 -5.90
CA PRO A 93 6.67 -15.70 -7.32
C PRO A 93 6.01 -14.56 -8.11
N LEU A 94 6.77 -13.89 -8.97
CA LEU A 94 6.29 -12.81 -9.82
C LEU A 94 5.13 -13.27 -10.71
N LYS A 95 5.15 -14.52 -11.18
CA LYS A 95 4.05 -15.15 -11.95
C LYS A 95 2.69 -15.18 -11.24
N LYS A 96 2.68 -15.11 -9.90
CA LYS A 96 1.47 -15.07 -9.08
C LYS A 96 0.98 -13.64 -8.82
N LEU A 97 1.70 -12.62 -9.28
CA LEU A 97 1.30 -11.23 -9.11
C LEU A 97 0.36 -10.79 -10.22
N ILE A 98 -0.62 -10.00 -9.81
CA ILE A 98 -1.48 -9.24 -10.69
C ILE A 98 -0.85 -7.84 -10.83
N LEU A 99 -0.23 -7.60 -11.99
CA LEU A 99 0.49 -6.36 -12.29
C LEU A 99 -0.39 -5.38 -13.03
N THR A 100 -0.11 -4.08 -12.86
CA THR A 100 -0.76 -3.01 -13.63
C THR A 100 0.27 -2.28 -14.50
N THR A 101 -0.13 -1.86 -15.70
CA THR A 101 0.72 -1.09 -16.61
C THR A 101 0.95 0.37 -16.17
N ASN A 102 0.40 0.79 -15.02
CA ASN A 102 0.52 2.16 -14.53
C ASN A 102 1.52 2.20 -13.37
N ILE A 103 2.62 2.95 -13.53
CA ILE A 103 3.71 2.99 -12.53
C ILE A 103 3.50 4.05 -11.45
N ASP A 104 2.75 5.10 -11.75
CA ASP A 104 2.54 6.20 -10.82
C ASP A 104 1.10 6.68 -10.90
N SER A 105 0.29 6.19 -9.97
CA SER A 105 -1.01 6.74 -9.60
C SER A 105 -2.06 6.83 -10.71
N TYR A 106 -3.31 6.76 -10.28
CA TYR A 106 -4.42 7.33 -11.02
C TYR A 106 -4.17 8.85 -11.14
N THR A 107 -3.39 9.27 -12.14
CA THR A 107 -3.36 10.66 -12.57
C THR A 107 -4.65 10.88 -13.35
N GLU A 108 -5.58 11.56 -12.71
CA GLU A 108 -6.79 12.10 -13.35
C GLU A 108 -6.35 12.97 -14.53
N LYS A 109 -6.47 12.42 -15.74
CA LYS A 109 -6.70 13.25 -16.94
C LYS A 109 -7.36 12.55 -18.11
N ASN A 110 -7.74 11.27 -17.97
CA ASN A 110 -8.61 10.63 -18.95
C ASN A 110 -9.89 10.18 -18.25
N SER A 111 -10.97 10.91 -18.53
CA SER A 111 -12.36 10.58 -18.26
C SER A 111 -12.77 9.32 -19.02
N CYS A 112 -12.20 8.16 -18.67
CA CYS A 112 -12.89 6.91 -18.96
C CYS A 112 -13.99 6.74 -17.93
N ASN A 113 -15.21 6.62 -18.41
CA ASN A 113 -16.38 6.15 -17.66
C ASN A 113 -16.26 4.65 -17.30
N CYS A 114 -15.07 4.24 -16.88
CA CYS A 114 -14.75 2.94 -16.32
C CYS A 114 -15.37 2.90 -14.92
N GLN A 115 -16.69 2.73 -14.88
CA GLN A 115 -17.50 2.73 -13.66
C GLN A 115 -16.90 1.75 -12.64
N LYS A 116 -16.54 2.29 -11.46
CA LYS A 116 -16.38 1.60 -10.18
C LYS A 116 -15.77 0.19 -10.28
N ILE A 117 -14.44 0.10 -10.21
CA ILE A 117 -13.78 -1.14 -9.77
C ILE A 117 -14.39 -1.52 -8.42
N ASN A 118 -15.22 -2.55 -8.40
CA ASN A 118 -15.82 -3.06 -7.17
C ASN A 118 -14.79 -3.95 -6.46
N TRP A 119 -13.83 -3.30 -5.83
CA TRP A 119 -12.74 -3.94 -5.12
C TRP A 119 -13.22 -4.88 -3.99
N MET A 120 -14.46 -4.74 -3.50
CA MET A 120 -15.04 -5.66 -2.51
C MET A 120 -15.28 -7.09 -3.05
N LYS A 121 -15.21 -7.31 -4.37
CA LYS A 121 -15.39 -8.65 -4.97
C LYS A 121 -14.11 -9.26 -5.54
N CYS A 122 -12.96 -8.60 -5.42
CA CYS A 122 -11.77 -8.95 -6.21
C CYS A 122 -12.12 -9.23 -7.69
N GLN A 123 -13.16 -8.64 -8.27
CA GLN A 123 -13.47 -8.81 -9.70
C GLN A 123 -12.57 -7.92 -10.54
N ALA A 124 -11.26 -8.11 -10.41
CA ALA A 124 -10.28 -7.71 -11.40
C ALA A 124 -10.26 -8.75 -12.54
N ILE A 125 -11.43 -9.13 -13.06
CA ILE A 125 -11.48 -9.75 -14.38
C ILE A 125 -11.34 -8.61 -15.36
N ILE A 126 -10.10 -8.39 -15.80
CA ILE A 126 -9.71 -7.91 -17.14
C ILE A 126 -10.87 -7.20 -17.85
N GLN A 127 -11.24 -6.00 -17.42
CA GLN A 127 -11.94 -5.08 -18.30
C GLN A 127 -10.86 -4.44 -19.15
N SER A 128 -10.61 -5.01 -20.33
CA SER A 128 -10.06 -4.25 -21.44
C SER A 128 -11.07 -3.17 -21.80
N CYS A 129 -11.01 -2.03 -21.13
CA CYS A 129 -11.64 -0.84 -21.67
C CYS A 129 -10.76 -0.39 -22.84
N ASN A 130 -11.24 -0.54 -24.07
CA ASN A 130 -10.50 -0.13 -25.28
C ASN A 130 -10.13 1.37 -25.28
N THR A 131 -10.65 2.16 -24.33
CA THR A 131 -10.37 3.58 -24.14
C THR A 131 -9.50 3.89 -22.92
N CYS A 132 -9.20 2.93 -22.04
CA CYS A 132 -8.27 3.09 -20.91
C CYS A 132 -7.33 1.90 -20.80
N LEU A 133 -6.08 2.10 -21.22
CA LEU A 133 -5.03 1.10 -21.40
C LEU A 133 -4.44 0.54 -20.07
N ILE A 134 -5.26 0.36 -19.02
CA ILE A 134 -4.85 -0.33 -17.80
C ILE A 134 -5.09 -1.82 -18.03
N LYS A 135 -4.06 -2.50 -18.55
CA LYS A 135 -4.07 -3.95 -18.64
C LYS A 135 -3.60 -4.50 -17.28
N THR A 136 -4.48 -5.26 -16.65
CA THR A 136 -4.19 -6.04 -15.45
C THR A 136 -3.77 -7.42 -15.89
N ILE A 137 -2.55 -7.83 -15.56
CA ILE A 137 -1.90 -8.95 -16.24
C ILE A 137 -1.30 -9.86 -15.20
N ALA A 138 -1.78 -11.11 -15.20
CA ALA A 138 -1.07 -12.19 -14.56
C ALA A 138 0.29 -12.32 -15.27
N ALA A 139 1.40 -12.24 -14.54
CA ALA A 139 2.72 -12.21 -15.17
C ALA A 139 3.07 -13.48 -15.98
N ASN A 140 2.26 -14.54 -15.91
CA ASN A 140 2.35 -15.72 -16.76
C ASN A 140 1.76 -15.52 -18.18
N ALA A 141 1.01 -14.45 -18.45
CA ALA A 141 0.35 -14.16 -19.74
C ALA A 141 1.20 -13.28 -20.68
N LEU A 142 2.52 -13.20 -20.48
CA LEU A 142 3.44 -12.30 -21.20
C LEU A 142 3.85 -12.78 -22.62
N SER A 143 2.95 -13.44 -23.36
CA SER A 143 3.20 -13.87 -24.74
C SER A 143 3.07 -12.74 -25.78
N ASP A 144 2.49 -11.59 -25.40
CA ASP A 144 2.34 -10.41 -26.26
C ASP A 144 3.59 -9.49 -26.20
N ASN A 145 4.29 -9.36 -27.33
CA ASN A 145 5.51 -8.54 -27.46
C ASN A 145 5.28 -7.03 -27.25
N SER A 146 4.12 -6.49 -27.64
CA SER A 146 3.76 -5.07 -27.48
C SER A 146 3.59 -4.72 -26.00
N LEU A 147 2.91 -5.62 -25.29
CA LEU A 147 2.69 -5.53 -23.87
C LEU A 147 4.01 -5.65 -23.08
N LYS A 148 4.83 -6.65 -23.43
CA LYS A 148 6.14 -6.85 -22.83
C LYS A 148 7.00 -5.58 -22.96
N ASN A 149 7.01 -4.94 -24.13
CA ASN A 149 7.72 -3.67 -24.34
C ASN A 149 7.22 -2.52 -23.46
N THR A 150 5.91 -2.45 -23.21
CA THR A 150 5.33 -1.45 -22.31
C THR A 150 5.82 -1.67 -20.87
N LEU A 151 5.78 -2.92 -20.39
CA LEU A 151 6.27 -3.28 -19.06
C LEU A 151 7.79 -3.10 -18.92
N ILE A 152 8.57 -3.36 -19.98
CA ILE A 152 10.00 -3.06 -20.05
C ILE A 152 10.25 -1.57 -19.83
N ASN A 153 9.59 -0.72 -20.61
CA ASN A 153 9.80 0.73 -20.54
C ASN A 153 9.41 1.28 -19.17
N ASN A 154 8.33 0.74 -18.62
CA ASN A 154 7.87 1.00 -17.28
C ASN A 154 8.93 0.62 -16.22
N GLY A 155 9.38 -0.63 -16.18
CA GLY A 155 10.41 -1.08 -15.22
C GLY A 155 11.70 -0.24 -15.32
N LYS A 156 12.16 0.05 -16.55
CA LYS A 156 13.30 0.95 -16.79
C LYS A 156 13.08 2.35 -16.22
N ASN A 157 11.89 2.93 -16.41
CA ASN A 157 11.57 4.28 -15.95
C ASN A 157 11.45 4.37 -14.43
N TYR A 158 11.03 3.29 -13.75
CA TYR A 158 11.01 3.25 -12.29
C TYR A 158 12.42 3.42 -11.69
N CYS A 159 13.41 2.69 -12.23
CA CYS A 159 14.80 2.74 -11.77
C CYS A 159 15.42 4.15 -11.92
N LYS A 160 15.03 4.90 -12.97
CA LYS A 160 15.55 6.26 -13.21
C LYS A 160 15.13 7.27 -12.15
N LYS A 161 14.12 6.95 -11.32
CA LYS A 161 13.59 7.86 -10.30
C LYS A 161 14.31 7.76 -8.94
N GLY A 162 15.40 6.99 -8.84
CA GLY A 162 16.16 6.84 -7.60
C GLY A 162 15.34 6.24 -6.45
N ARG A 163 14.29 5.48 -6.77
CA ARG A 163 13.41 4.86 -5.79
C ARG A 163 14.05 3.60 -5.20
N ASN A 164 13.74 3.31 -3.95
CA ASN A 164 14.16 2.07 -3.31
C ASN A 164 13.48 0.86 -4.00
N ILE A 165 14.29 -0.02 -4.59
CA ILE A 165 13.85 -1.19 -5.36
C ILE A 165 13.82 -2.46 -4.53
N ASP A 166 14.50 -2.48 -3.38
CA ASP A 166 14.66 -3.66 -2.54
C ASP A 166 13.62 -3.75 -1.42
N ASP A 167 12.83 -2.69 -1.24
CA ASP A 167 11.70 -2.70 -0.30
C ASP A 167 10.67 -3.77 -0.68
N PRO A 168 10.12 -4.50 0.30
CA PRO A 168 9.07 -5.45 0.04
C PRO A 168 7.83 -4.80 -0.59
N ILE A 169 7.09 -5.56 -1.36
CA ILE A 169 5.78 -5.14 -1.88
C ILE A 169 4.68 -5.44 -0.87
N ILE A 170 3.56 -4.74 -0.96
CA ILE A 170 2.38 -4.99 -0.12
C ILE A 170 1.30 -5.55 -1.03
N VAL A 171 0.82 -6.75 -0.72
CA VAL A 171 -0.16 -7.47 -1.55
C VAL A 171 -1.29 -8.07 -0.72
N ILE A 172 -2.41 -8.38 -1.38
CA ILE A 172 -3.49 -9.21 -0.83
C ILE A 172 -3.69 -10.44 -1.70
N LYS A 173 -3.85 -11.60 -1.06
CA LYS A 173 -4.25 -12.84 -1.73
C LYS A 173 -5.73 -12.74 -2.13
N CYS A 174 -6.06 -13.06 -3.38
CA CYS A 174 -7.45 -13.07 -3.87
C CYS A 174 -8.21 -14.28 -3.30
N PRO A 175 -9.15 -14.13 -2.36
CA PRO A 175 -9.82 -15.29 -1.78
C PRO A 175 -10.99 -15.79 -2.64
N ASP A 176 -11.56 -14.95 -3.52
CA ASP A 176 -12.91 -15.17 -4.09
C ASP A 176 -12.97 -15.25 -5.62
N ILE A 177 -11.83 -15.48 -6.30
CA ILE A 177 -11.82 -15.65 -7.76
C ILE A 177 -11.34 -17.07 -8.09
N PRO A 178 -12.22 -17.97 -8.57
CA PRO A 178 -11.87 -19.38 -8.81
C PRO A 178 -10.63 -19.57 -9.69
N ASP A 179 -10.45 -18.74 -10.70
CA ASP A 179 -9.30 -18.81 -11.62
C ASP A 179 -8.04 -18.11 -11.08
N PHE A 180 -8.16 -17.35 -9.98
CA PHE A 180 -7.09 -16.52 -9.43
C PHE A 180 -6.88 -16.69 -7.91
N TYR A 181 -7.38 -17.79 -7.32
CA TYR A 181 -7.28 -18.05 -5.88
C TYR A 181 -5.82 -18.06 -5.36
N ASP A 182 -4.89 -18.42 -6.24
CA ASP A 182 -3.45 -18.46 -5.95
C ASP A 182 -2.69 -17.17 -6.33
N PHE A 183 -3.40 -16.12 -6.73
CA PHE A 183 -2.81 -14.86 -7.15
C PHE A 183 -2.91 -13.76 -6.09
N TYR A 184 -2.03 -12.77 -6.23
CA TYR A 184 -1.90 -11.65 -5.34
C TYR A 184 -2.10 -10.33 -6.07
N VAL A 185 -2.95 -9.46 -5.53
CA VAL A 185 -3.12 -8.08 -6.00
C VAL A 185 -2.16 -7.18 -5.25
N ILE A 186 -1.40 -6.39 -6.00
CA ILE A 186 -0.47 -5.42 -5.44
C ILE A 186 -1.23 -4.18 -4.95
N LEU A 187 -1.11 -3.88 -3.66
CA LEU A 187 -1.59 -2.64 -3.05
C LEU A 187 -0.54 -1.53 -3.10
N ASP A 188 0.73 -1.90 -2.89
CA ASP A 188 1.88 -1.03 -3.05
C ASP A 188 3.09 -1.81 -3.62
N GLY A 189 3.91 -1.14 -4.43
CA GLY A 189 5.12 -1.73 -5.00
C GLY A 189 4.99 -2.25 -6.44
N ASN A 190 3.98 -1.80 -7.20
CA ASN A 190 3.82 -2.20 -8.62
C ASN A 190 5.08 -1.89 -9.45
N GLY A 191 5.66 -0.70 -9.25
CA GLY A 191 6.92 -0.33 -9.90
C GLY A 191 8.11 -1.22 -9.53
N ARG A 192 8.20 -1.66 -8.25
CA ARG A 192 9.23 -2.59 -7.78
C ARG A 192 9.08 -3.97 -8.42
N ALA A 193 7.85 -4.48 -8.50
CA ALA A 193 7.56 -5.76 -9.17
C ALA A 193 7.90 -5.71 -10.68
N LEU A 194 7.57 -4.60 -11.36
CA LEU A 194 7.90 -4.40 -12.78
C LEU A 194 9.41 -4.27 -12.99
N TYR A 195 10.10 -3.54 -12.12
CA TYR A 195 11.54 -3.44 -12.15
C TYR A 195 12.20 -4.82 -11.96
N LYS A 196 11.75 -5.60 -10.98
CA LYS A 196 12.29 -6.95 -10.72
C LYS A 196 12.10 -7.88 -11.93
N LEU A 197 10.93 -7.84 -12.57
CA LEU A 197 10.71 -8.57 -13.81
C LEU A 197 11.68 -8.13 -14.91
N TYR A 198 11.87 -6.82 -15.08
CA TYR A 198 12.80 -6.28 -16.07
C TYR A 198 14.26 -6.70 -15.79
N ASP A 199 14.74 -6.51 -14.56
CA ASP A 199 16.09 -6.87 -14.10
C ASP A 199 16.40 -8.36 -14.33
N LYS A 200 15.38 -9.21 -14.18
CA LYS A 200 15.49 -10.66 -14.34
C LYS A 200 15.14 -11.16 -15.75
N ASN A 201 15.24 -10.32 -16.77
CA ASN A 201 14.95 -10.68 -18.17
C ASN A 201 13.57 -11.32 -18.36
N PHE A 202 12.57 -10.85 -17.61
CA PHE A 202 11.19 -11.36 -17.59
C PHE A 202 11.07 -12.82 -17.13
N ASN A 203 12.02 -13.30 -16.32
CA ASN A 203 11.86 -14.57 -15.62
C ASN A 203 10.77 -14.44 -14.54
N SER A 204 9.54 -14.84 -14.86
CA SER A 204 8.39 -14.76 -13.94
C SER A 204 8.42 -15.81 -12.82
N SER A 205 9.38 -16.75 -12.84
CA SER A 205 9.60 -17.70 -11.74
C SER A 205 10.33 -17.09 -10.54
N GLU A 206 10.98 -15.95 -10.74
CA GLU A 206 11.66 -15.19 -9.69
C GLU A 206 10.70 -14.74 -8.60
N LYS A 207 11.27 -14.47 -7.42
CA LYS A 207 10.52 -14.06 -6.24
C LYS A 207 10.84 -12.62 -5.86
N ILE A 208 9.86 -11.98 -5.23
CA ILE A 208 9.99 -10.65 -4.64
C ILE A 208 9.50 -10.67 -3.19
N PRO A 209 10.28 -10.15 -2.21
CA PRO A 209 9.85 -10.04 -0.82
C PRO A 209 8.51 -9.31 -0.72
N ALA A 210 7.61 -9.82 0.10
CA ALA A 210 6.26 -9.27 0.18
C ALA A 210 5.66 -9.37 1.59
N TYR A 211 4.90 -8.35 1.96
CA TYR A 211 3.87 -8.49 2.98
C TYR A 211 2.58 -8.93 2.31
N VAL A 212 2.01 -10.03 2.79
CA VAL A 212 0.82 -10.65 2.22
C VAL A 212 -0.31 -10.55 3.24
N GLY A 213 -1.39 -9.88 2.85
CA GLY A 213 -2.67 -9.88 3.53
C GLY A 213 -3.56 -11.01 3.04
N GLU A 214 -4.16 -11.76 3.96
CA GLU A 214 -5.17 -12.78 3.69
C GLU A 214 -6.50 -12.35 4.32
N CYS A 215 -7.43 -11.88 3.49
CA CYS A 215 -8.73 -11.42 3.93
C CYS A 215 -9.73 -12.58 4.01
N LYS A 216 -10.26 -12.84 5.20
CA LYS A 216 -11.35 -13.79 5.42
C LYS A 216 -12.69 -13.07 5.25
N GLY A 217 -13.16 -12.98 4.00
CA GLY A 217 -14.41 -12.33 3.62
C GLY A 217 -14.33 -10.80 3.60
N ASN A 218 -15.49 -10.13 3.70
CA ASN A 218 -15.57 -8.67 3.63
C ASN A 218 -14.84 -7.99 4.81
N PRO A 219 -14.14 -6.86 4.60
CA PRO A 219 -13.49 -6.12 5.67
C PRO A 219 -14.49 -5.72 6.75
N LYS A 220 -14.25 -6.16 7.98
CA LYS A 220 -15.03 -5.78 9.17
C LYS A 220 -14.12 -5.22 10.25
N ASN A 221 -14.72 -4.39 11.12
CA ASN A 221 -14.08 -3.84 12.30
C ASN A 221 -12.73 -3.16 12.00
N PHE A 222 -12.65 -2.43 10.88
CA PHE A 222 -11.46 -1.68 10.49
C PHE A 222 -11.44 -0.32 11.20
N TYR A 223 -10.26 0.12 11.60
CA TYR A 223 -10.10 1.39 12.31
C TYR A 223 -10.09 2.57 11.33
N VAL A 224 -11.01 3.51 11.53
CA VAL A 224 -10.97 4.82 10.89
C VAL A 224 -10.55 5.83 11.94
N PRO A 225 -9.36 6.45 11.82
CA PRO A 225 -8.95 7.48 12.76
C PRO A 225 -9.88 8.69 12.71
N GLU A 226 -10.15 9.33 13.85
CA GLU A 226 -10.94 10.56 13.90
C GLU A 226 -10.31 11.68 13.05
N GLY A 227 -8.98 11.73 12.97
CA GLY A 227 -8.26 12.68 12.11
C GLY A 227 -8.52 12.47 10.62
N MET A 228 -9.07 11.32 10.21
CA MET A 228 -9.43 11.04 8.82
C MET A 228 -10.52 11.97 8.30
N TYR A 229 -11.47 12.42 9.13
CA TYR A 229 -12.51 13.34 8.69
C TYR A 229 -11.91 14.66 8.21
N HIS A 230 -10.91 15.17 8.92
CA HIS A 230 -10.14 16.35 8.52
C HIS A 230 -9.42 16.10 7.19
N PHE A 231 -8.72 14.96 7.03
CA PHE A 231 -8.05 14.66 5.76
C PHE A 231 -9.03 14.51 4.57
N ILE A 232 -10.22 13.94 4.79
CA ILE A 232 -11.24 13.80 3.75
C ILE A 232 -11.81 15.15 3.34
N GLU A 233 -12.08 16.04 4.29
CA GLU A 233 -12.58 17.39 4.01
C GLU A 233 -11.55 18.22 3.25
N GLU A 234 -10.28 18.21 3.68
CA GLU A 234 -9.20 18.92 2.99
C GLU A 234 -8.99 18.40 1.55
N ILE A 235 -9.09 17.08 1.31
CA ILE A 235 -9.03 16.53 -0.06
C ILE A 235 -10.21 16.98 -0.91
N LYS A 236 -11.43 16.97 -0.36
CA LYS A 236 -12.62 17.45 -1.08
C LYS A 236 -12.47 18.93 -1.46
N ASN A 237 -11.77 19.70 -0.64
CA ASN A 237 -11.51 21.11 -0.86
C ASN A 237 -10.25 21.38 -1.71
N GLY A 238 -9.48 20.35 -2.08
CA GLY A 238 -8.25 20.47 -2.87
C GLY A 238 -7.03 20.97 -2.07
N ASN A 239 -7.11 20.99 -0.75
CA ASN A 239 -6.13 21.56 0.17
C ASN A 239 -5.03 20.54 0.55
N TYR A 240 -4.32 20.00 -0.44
CA TYR A 240 -3.24 19.04 -0.19
C TYR A 240 -2.12 19.58 0.71
N ALA A 241 -1.91 20.90 0.71
CA ALA A 241 -0.95 21.58 1.59
C ALA A 241 -1.29 21.38 3.07
N GLU A 242 -2.57 21.37 3.45
CA GLU A 242 -3.00 21.23 4.84
C GLU A 242 -2.77 19.81 5.38
N ILE A 243 -2.94 18.81 4.52
CA ILE A 243 -2.61 17.41 4.82
C ILE A 243 -1.11 17.26 5.05
N ILE A 244 -0.30 17.87 4.19
CA ILE A 244 1.15 17.88 4.32
C ILE A 244 1.56 18.61 5.61
N ASN A 245 0.97 19.76 5.93
CA ASN A 245 1.20 20.49 7.17
C ASN A 245 0.89 19.63 8.40
N LYS A 246 -0.21 18.87 8.38
CA LYS A 246 -0.56 17.97 9.49
C LYS A 246 0.41 16.79 9.62
N ILE A 247 0.87 16.22 8.50
CA ILE A 247 1.92 15.21 8.50
C ILE A 247 3.20 15.80 9.09
N ILE A 248 3.60 17.00 8.66
CA ILE A 248 4.76 17.71 9.20
C ILE A 248 4.57 17.99 10.70
N GLU A 249 3.39 18.39 11.16
CA GLU A 249 3.08 18.57 12.59
C GLU A 249 3.26 17.26 13.37
N ILE A 250 2.74 16.14 12.86
CA ILE A 250 2.92 14.81 13.48
C ILE A 250 4.41 14.46 13.55
N LEU A 251 5.17 14.73 12.48
CA LEU A 251 6.61 14.47 12.44
C LEU A 251 7.41 15.41 13.38
N ASN A 252 6.99 16.67 13.50
CA ASN A 252 7.71 17.73 14.22
C ASN A 252 7.26 17.93 15.68
N LYS A 253 6.13 17.36 16.11
CA LYS A 253 5.71 17.36 17.52
C LYS A 253 6.86 16.79 18.34
N SER A 254 7.55 17.69 19.03
CA SER A 254 8.63 17.42 19.96
C SER A 254 8.16 16.38 20.98
N THR A 255 9.07 15.53 21.43
CA THR A 255 8.91 14.67 22.61
C THR A 255 8.82 15.51 23.89
N GLU A 256 7.88 16.45 23.96
CA GLU A 256 7.66 17.31 25.13
C GLU A 256 7.02 16.56 26.31
N LYS A 257 6.78 15.24 26.18
CA LYS A 257 6.33 14.37 27.27
C LYS A 257 7.33 13.28 27.67
N ALA A 258 8.61 13.51 27.45
CA ALA A 258 9.67 12.76 28.12
C ALA A 258 10.55 13.70 28.94
N LYS A 259 9.98 14.30 29.99
CA LYS A 259 10.77 14.72 31.16
C LYS A 259 10.48 13.74 32.30
N PRO A 260 11.52 13.25 32.99
CA PRO A 260 11.41 12.29 34.08
C PRO A 260 10.58 12.81 35.24
#